data_AF-A0AA39SE65-F1
#
_entry.id   AF-A0AA39SE65-F1
#
_cell.length_a   1.000
_cell.length_b   1.000
_cell.length_c   1.000
_cell.angle_alpha   90.00
_cell.angle_beta   90.00
_cell.angle_gamma   90.00
#
_symmetry.space_group_name_H-M   'P 1'
#
loop_
_entity.id
_entity.type
_entity.pdbx_description
1 polymer ?
#
loop_
_entity_poly.entity_id
_entity_poly.type
_entity_poly.pdbx_seq_one_letter_code
_entity_poly.pdbx_strand_id
1 'polypeptide(L)'
;MDDQRNDQRSSPSTKVERKVIEKNRRNQMKNLYSMLNSLLPNQTSQEALPLPDQIDEAVNYIKTLERKLQESKEKKQNLMGSSRKRPLRSYSDQTNSSSIPPQIEIHETGSTLEIILTSGLDNQFIFYEVIRILHEESAEVVSANFSVVGNKIFHAVHAEVGDAMFSTFGATKISERLNQFVNGSSSEGDLDEELQQFPQFWDFEVHPESWQF
;
A
#
# COMPACT_ATOMS: atom_id res chain seq x y z
N MET A 1 -9.74 60.08 -48.57
CA MET A 1 -10.10 59.14 -47.48
C MET A 1 -9.28 57.91 -47.77
N ASP A 2 -8.04 57.92 -47.27
CA ASP A 2 -7.04 56.91 -47.60
C ASP A 2 -6.86 56.00 -46.38
N ASP A 3 -7.15 54.73 -46.63
CA ASP A 3 -7.25 53.64 -45.67
C ASP A 3 -5.83 53.14 -45.36
N GLN A 4 -5.26 53.61 -44.25
CA GLN A 4 -3.88 53.31 -43.88
C GLN A 4 -3.82 52.00 -43.08
N ARG A 5 -3.70 50.87 -43.80
CA ARG A 5 -3.38 49.56 -43.20
C ARG A 5 -2.00 49.59 -42.56
N ASN A 6 -1.97 49.56 -41.23
CA ASN A 6 -0.78 49.45 -40.40
C ASN A 6 -0.27 48.00 -40.41
N ASP A 7 0.52 47.62 -41.41
CA ASP A 7 1.29 46.37 -41.42
C ASP A 7 2.51 46.51 -40.49
N GLN A 8 2.31 46.26 -39.19
CA GLN A 8 3.41 46.02 -38.25
C GLN A 8 4.15 44.74 -38.65
N ARG A 9 5.21 44.90 -39.47
CA ARG A 9 6.13 43.81 -39.83
C ARG A 9 6.82 43.29 -38.57
N SER A 10 6.41 42.10 -38.12
CA SER A 10 7.12 41.33 -37.09
C SER A 10 8.59 41.12 -37.49
N SER A 11 9.49 41.53 -36.61
CA SER A 11 10.95 41.40 -36.79
C SER A 11 11.36 39.93 -36.90
N PRO A 12 12.44 39.60 -37.63
CA PRO A 12 12.90 38.23 -37.78
C PRO A 12 13.27 37.56 -36.45
N SER A 13 13.74 38.32 -35.45
CA SER A 13 14.04 37.81 -34.09
C SER A 13 12.79 37.28 -33.37
N THR A 14 11.72 38.07 -33.33
CA THR A 14 10.45 37.67 -32.68
C THR A 14 9.79 36.49 -33.39
N LYS A 15 10.04 36.29 -34.70
CA LYS A 15 9.62 35.10 -35.44
C LYS A 15 10.45 33.86 -35.08
N VAL A 16 11.74 34.02 -34.84
CA VAL A 16 12.63 32.93 -34.42
C VAL A 16 12.31 32.50 -32.99
N GLU A 17 12.12 33.45 -32.07
CA GLU A 17 11.69 33.18 -30.69
C GLU A 17 10.38 32.38 -30.65
N ARG A 18 9.35 32.85 -31.36
CA ARG A 18 8.07 32.12 -31.48
C ARG A 18 8.23 30.69 -32.00
N LYS A 19 9.13 30.47 -32.98
CA LYS A 19 9.41 29.13 -33.52
C LYS A 19 10.10 28.23 -32.48
N VAL A 20 11.03 28.78 -31.69
CA VAL A 20 11.72 28.03 -30.63
C VAL A 20 10.74 27.64 -29.53
N ILE A 21 9.86 28.57 -29.11
CA ILE A 21 8.89 28.29 -28.05
C ILE A 21 7.88 27.22 -28.50
N GLU A 22 7.33 27.33 -29.71
CA GLU A 22 6.40 26.30 -30.22
C GLU A 22 7.11 24.95 -30.43
N LYS A 23 8.40 24.95 -30.77
CA LYS A 23 9.20 23.71 -30.80
C LYS A 23 9.34 23.11 -29.40
N ASN A 24 9.63 23.92 -28.39
CA ASN A 24 9.75 23.46 -27.00
C ASN A 24 8.43 22.86 -26.51
N ARG A 25 7.32 23.57 -26.72
CA ARG A 25 5.96 23.10 -26.37
C ARG A 25 5.63 21.75 -27.00
N ARG A 26 5.95 21.56 -28.29
CA ARG A 26 5.73 20.26 -28.98
C ARG A 26 6.64 19.15 -28.46
N ASN A 27 7.88 19.46 -28.12
CA ASN A 27 8.80 18.48 -27.52
C ASN A 27 8.33 18.05 -26.13
N GLN A 28 7.89 18.99 -25.29
CA GLN A 28 7.30 18.69 -23.98
C GLN A 28 6.08 17.78 -24.13
N MET A 29 5.17 18.11 -25.04
CA MET A 29 3.99 17.28 -25.31
C MET A 29 4.38 15.86 -25.72
N LYS A 30 5.36 15.72 -26.64
CA LYS A 30 5.89 14.41 -27.07
C LYS A 30 6.45 13.60 -25.90
N ASN A 31 7.17 14.25 -24.98
CA ASN A 31 7.74 13.58 -23.81
C ASN A 31 6.64 13.06 -22.87
N LEU A 32 5.59 13.85 -22.64
CA LEU A 32 4.46 13.44 -21.80
C LEU A 32 3.73 12.21 -22.37
N TYR A 33 3.47 12.19 -23.68
CA TYR A 33 2.88 11.02 -24.35
C TYR A 33 3.79 9.78 -24.22
N SER A 34 5.10 9.94 -24.41
CA SER A 34 6.05 8.85 -24.24
C SER A 34 6.04 8.29 -22.82
N MET A 35 5.96 9.18 -21.82
CA MET A 35 5.88 8.79 -20.41
C MET A 35 4.58 8.07 -20.10
N LEU A 36 3.44 8.61 -20.55
CA LEU A 36 2.13 7.98 -20.38
C LEU A 36 2.12 6.54 -20.94
N ASN A 37 2.58 6.37 -22.18
CA ASN A 37 2.59 5.06 -22.84
C ASN A 37 3.51 4.06 -22.13
N SER A 38 4.59 4.51 -21.49
CA SER A 38 5.49 3.64 -20.72
C SER A 38 4.85 3.07 -19.44
N LEU A 39 3.78 3.71 -18.93
CA LEU A 39 3.04 3.27 -17.74
C LEU A 39 1.90 2.29 -18.08
N LEU A 40 1.56 2.15 -19.35
CA LEU A 40 0.51 1.24 -19.79
C LEU A 40 1.04 -0.20 -19.92
N PRO A 41 0.21 -1.22 -19.64
CA PRO A 41 0.62 -2.61 -19.77
C PRO A 41 1.06 -2.90 -21.20
N ASN A 42 2.26 -3.48 -21.34
CA ASN A 42 2.84 -4.09 -22.54
C ASN A 42 2.02 -3.91 -23.82
N GLN A 43 2.17 -2.75 -24.46
CA GLN A 43 1.83 -2.53 -25.87
C GLN A 43 2.82 -3.31 -26.75
N THR A 44 2.91 -4.63 -26.57
CA THR A 44 3.78 -5.46 -27.40
C THR A 44 3.20 -5.48 -28.80
N SER A 45 3.82 -4.69 -29.67
CA SER A 45 3.83 -4.87 -31.12
C SER A 45 2.47 -4.82 -31.84
N GLN A 46 1.76 -3.70 -31.78
CA GLN A 46 0.80 -3.39 -32.83
C GLN A 46 0.67 -1.88 -32.99
N GLU A 47 1.13 -1.41 -34.16
CA GLU A 47 0.73 -0.18 -34.85
C GLU A 47 0.48 1.05 -33.96
N ALA A 48 1.37 2.06 -34.05
CA ALA A 48 1.25 3.30 -33.29
C ALA A 48 -0.15 3.92 -33.47
N LEU A 49 -1.01 3.70 -32.46
CA LEU A 49 -2.38 4.20 -32.46
C LEU A 49 -2.36 5.73 -32.61
N PRO A 50 -3.39 6.32 -33.25
CA PRO A 50 -3.59 7.77 -33.21
C PRO A 50 -3.48 8.31 -31.78
N LEU A 51 -2.89 9.51 -31.61
CA LEU A 51 -2.71 10.13 -30.29
C LEU A 51 -4.00 10.20 -29.43
N PRO A 52 -5.19 10.46 -29.98
CA PRO A 52 -6.43 10.41 -29.20
C PRO A 52 -6.72 9.02 -28.61
N ASP A 53 -6.51 7.98 -29.41
CA ASP A 53 -6.79 6.59 -29.02
C ASP A 53 -5.84 6.13 -27.91
N GLN A 54 -4.60 6.63 -27.89
CA GLN A 54 -3.65 6.40 -26.78
C GLN A 54 -4.13 7.00 -25.44
N ILE A 55 -4.79 8.17 -25.48
CA ILE A 55 -5.38 8.77 -24.29
C ILE A 55 -6.57 7.96 -23.79
N ASP A 56 -7.44 7.53 -24.70
CA ASP A 56 -8.61 6.72 -24.35
C ASP A 56 -8.21 5.38 -23.74
N GLU A 57 -7.13 4.77 -24.24
CA GLU A 57 -6.56 3.57 -23.64
C GLU A 57 -6.06 3.81 -22.21
N ALA A 58 -5.34 4.90 -21.98
CA ALA A 58 -4.89 5.27 -20.63
C ALA A 58 -6.08 5.47 -19.68
N VAL A 59 -7.14 6.14 -20.14
CA VAL A 59 -8.38 6.33 -19.36
C VAL A 59 -9.02 4.97 -19.03
N ASN A 60 -9.10 4.06 -19.99
CA ASN A 60 -9.66 2.73 -19.77
C ASN A 60 -8.81 1.88 -18.81
N TYR A 61 -7.48 2.06 -18.85
CA TYR A 61 -6.57 1.40 -17.93
C TYR A 61 -6.77 1.91 -16.49
N ILE A 62 -6.86 3.23 -16.29
CA ILE A 62 -7.17 3.83 -14.97
C ILE A 62 -8.47 3.24 -14.40
N LYS A 63 -9.56 3.23 -15.19
CA LYS A 63 -10.84 2.64 -14.77
C LYS A 63 -10.72 1.15 -14.40
N THR A 64 -9.86 0.42 -15.09
CA THR A 64 -9.60 -0.99 -14.78
C THR A 64 -8.85 -1.15 -13.45
N LEU A 65 -7.88 -0.29 -13.18
CA LEU A 65 -7.16 -0.26 -11.90
C LEU A 65 -8.08 0.10 -10.74
N GLU A 66 -8.94 1.12 -10.90
CA GLU A 66 -9.93 1.51 -9.88
C GLU A 66 -10.86 0.35 -9.51
N ARG A 67 -11.38 -0.37 -10.51
CA ARG A 67 -12.20 -1.57 -10.27
C ARG A 67 -11.43 -2.68 -9.55
N LYS A 68 -10.21 -2.98 -9.98
CA LYS A 68 -9.36 -3.99 -9.31
C LYS A 68 -9.07 -3.61 -7.86
N LEU A 69 -8.86 -2.32 -7.58
CA LEU A 69 -8.65 -1.81 -6.23
C LEU A 69 -9.91 -2.04 -5.37
N GLN A 70 -11.09 -1.72 -5.90
CA GLN A 70 -12.36 -1.93 -5.21
C GLN A 70 -12.62 -3.42 -4.95
N GLU A 71 -12.42 -4.29 -5.94
CA GLU A 71 -12.54 -5.75 -5.79
C GLU A 71 -11.59 -6.29 -4.70
N SER A 72 -10.35 -5.82 -4.68
CA SER A 72 -9.36 -6.18 -3.65
C SER A 72 -9.79 -5.70 -2.25
N LYS A 73 -10.33 -4.48 -2.15
CA LYS A 73 -10.84 -3.91 -0.89
C LYS A 73 -12.03 -4.71 -0.35
N GLU A 74 -12.98 -5.04 -1.20
CA GLU A 74 -14.13 -5.88 -0.85
C GLU A 74 -13.68 -7.29 -0.43
N LYS A 75 -12.72 -7.89 -1.16
CA LYS A 75 -12.14 -9.18 -0.78
C LYS A 75 -11.46 -9.12 0.58
N LYS A 76 -10.66 -8.09 0.86
CA LYS A 76 -10.06 -7.84 2.19
C LYS A 76 -11.15 -7.73 3.25
N GLN A 77 -12.19 -6.92 3.02
CA GLN A 77 -13.28 -6.74 3.97
C GLN A 77 -14.08 -8.03 4.19
N ASN A 78 -14.29 -8.87 3.19
CA ASN A 78 -15.00 -10.14 3.34
C ASN A 78 -14.19 -11.13 4.17
N LEU A 79 -12.87 -11.22 3.93
CA LEU A 79 -11.96 -12.06 4.72
C LEU A 79 -11.86 -11.58 6.17
N MET A 80 -11.75 -10.27 6.41
CA MET A 80 -11.73 -9.70 7.77
C MET A 80 -13.12 -9.67 8.43
N GLY A 81 -14.18 -9.50 7.65
CA GLY A 81 -15.56 -9.43 8.12
C GLY A 81 -16.10 -10.78 8.56
N SER A 82 -15.55 -11.87 8.00
CA SER A 82 -15.85 -13.23 8.47
C SER A 82 -15.23 -13.56 9.83
N SER A 83 -14.18 -12.84 10.28
CA SER A 83 -13.67 -12.95 11.66
C SER A 83 -14.40 -12.01 12.63
N ARG A 84 -14.96 -10.89 12.15
CA ARG A 84 -15.69 -9.91 13.00
C ARG A 84 -17.19 -10.17 13.14
N LYS A 85 -17.83 -10.82 12.16
CA LYS A 85 -19.24 -11.20 12.26
C LYS A 85 -19.35 -12.59 12.90
N ARG A 86 -19.27 -12.64 14.23
CA ARG A 86 -19.90 -13.73 14.99
C ARG A 86 -21.37 -13.77 14.57
N PRO A 87 -21.86 -14.81 13.87
CA PRO A 87 -23.29 -15.04 13.87
C PRO A 87 -23.60 -15.55 15.28
N LEU A 88 -24.31 -14.76 16.08
CA LEU A 88 -25.11 -15.32 17.16
C LEU A 88 -26.18 -16.21 16.48
N ARG A 89 -25.79 -17.40 16.04
CA ARG A 89 -26.72 -18.46 15.70
C ARG A 89 -27.09 -19.10 17.03
N SER A 90 -28.21 -18.63 17.58
CA SER A 90 -29.04 -19.44 18.47
C SER A 90 -29.38 -20.74 17.74
N TYR A 91 -28.57 -21.77 17.96
CA TYR A 91 -29.03 -23.13 17.94
C TYR A 91 -28.54 -23.75 19.25
N SER A 92 -29.51 -24.13 20.05
CA SER A 92 -29.36 -24.96 21.22
C SER A 92 -28.53 -26.19 20.88
N ASP A 93 -27.28 -26.22 21.33
CA ASP A 93 -26.66 -27.42 21.85
C ASP A 93 -25.54 -27.03 22.82
N GLN A 94 -25.68 -27.54 24.03
CA GLN A 94 -24.73 -27.37 25.12
C GLN A 94 -23.43 -28.11 24.79
N THR A 95 -22.46 -27.41 24.21
CA THR A 95 -21.04 -27.73 24.40
C THR A 95 -20.31 -26.45 24.70
N ASN A 96 -19.71 -26.39 25.90
CA ASN A 96 -18.94 -25.27 26.44
C ASN A 96 -17.70 -24.94 25.59
N SER A 97 -17.85 -24.37 24.39
CA SER A 97 -16.72 -23.79 23.66
C SER A 97 -16.41 -22.41 24.26
N SER A 98 -15.78 -22.40 25.42
CA SER A 98 -15.05 -21.23 25.88
C SER A 98 -13.99 -20.93 24.82
N SER A 99 -14.17 -19.84 24.06
CA SER A 99 -13.14 -19.36 23.14
C SER A 99 -11.90 -19.08 23.98
N ILE A 100 -10.83 -19.83 23.73
CA ILE A 100 -9.60 -19.76 24.52
C ILE A 100 -8.93 -18.45 24.13
N PRO A 101 -8.80 -17.48 25.06
CA PRO A 101 -8.20 -16.21 24.75
C PRO A 101 -6.75 -16.43 24.33
N PRO A 102 -6.27 -15.69 23.32
CA PRO A 102 -4.88 -15.78 22.91
C PRO A 102 -3.96 -15.30 24.04
N GLN A 103 -2.83 -15.97 24.21
CA GLN A 103 -1.78 -15.61 25.15
C GLN A 103 -0.45 -15.57 24.42
N ILE A 104 0.33 -14.52 24.66
CA ILE A 104 1.64 -14.34 24.06
C ILE A 104 2.70 -14.21 25.15
N GLU A 105 3.80 -14.92 24.96
CA GLU A 105 5.01 -14.82 25.76
C GLU A 105 6.17 -14.50 24.82
N ILE A 106 7.05 -13.58 25.23
CA ILE A 106 8.15 -13.10 24.41
C ILE A 106 9.42 -13.15 25.26
N HIS A 107 10.42 -13.87 24.76
CA HIS A 107 11.74 -13.99 25.38
C HIS A 107 12.77 -13.33 24.47
N GLU A 108 13.45 -12.33 25.00
CA GLU A 108 14.54 -11.63 24.31
C GLU A 108 15.89 -12.18 24.78
N THR A 109 16.76 -12.54 23.84
CA THR A 109 18.15 -12.94 24.11
C THR A 109 19.08 -12.31 23.08
N GLY A 110 19.70 -11.19 23.42
CA GLY A 110 20.60 -10.48 22.50
C GLY A 110 19.85 -9.87 21.31
N SER A 111 20.18 -10.27 20.09
CA SER A 111 19.46 -9.89 18.87
C SER A 111 18.30 -10.84 18.53
N THR A 112 18.06 -11.86 19.35
CA THR A 112 17.06 -12.89 19.06
C THR A 112 15.80 -12.71 19.90
N LEU A 113 14.65 -12.93 19.26
CA LEU A 113 13.32 -12.93 19.84
C LEU A 113 12.70 -14.32 19.69
N GLU A 114 12.33 -14.92 20.80
CA GLU A 114 11.51 -16.14 20.84
C GLU A 114 10.10 -15.77 21.29
N ILE A 115 9.11 -16.06 20.44
CA ILE A 115 7.71 -15.71 20.64
C ILE A 115 6.89 -16.99 20.73
N ILE A 116 6.18 -17.16 21.84
CA ILE A 116 5.28 -18.27 22.08
C ILE A 116 3.85 -17.74 22.10
N LEU A 117 3.04 -18.14 21.14
CA LEU A 117 1.63 -17.76 21.05
C LEU A 117 0.76 -18.99 21.26
N THR A 118 -0.12 -18.94 22.26
CA THR A 118 -1.16 -19.95 22.49
C THR A 118 -2.51 -19.38 22.08
N SER A 119 -3.25 -20.07 21.21
CA SER A 119 -4.57 -19.63 20.76
C SER A 119 -5.57 -20.78 20.63
N GLY A 120 -6.87 -20.45 20.59
CA GLY A 120 -7.91 -21.38 20.14
C GLY A 120 -7.85 -21.64 18.63
N LEU A 121 -8.55 -22.69 18.16
CA LEU A 121 -8.66 -23.04 16.73
C LEU A 121 -9.33 -21.94 15.89
N ASP A 122 -10.15 -21.09 16.52
CA ASP A 122 -10.86 -19.95 15.93
C ASP A 122 -9.97 -18.70 15.74
N ASN A 123 -8.75 -18.69 16.29
CA ASN A 123 -7.90 -17.51 16.41
C ASN A 123 -6.60 -17.60 15.59
N GLN A 124 -6.56 -18.43 14.53
CA GLN A 124 -5.37 -18.63 13.69
C GLN A 124 -4.85 -17.33 13.04
N PHE A 125 -5.71 -16.34 12.81
CA PHE A 125 -5.31 -15.07 12.20
C PHE A 125 -4.25 -14.31 13.02
N ILE A 126 -4.25 -14.49 14.35
CA ILE A 126 -3.33 -13.82 15.27
C ILE A 126 -1.89 -14.18 14.95
N PHE A 127 -1.63 -15.44 14.57
CA PHE A 127 -0.31 -15.87 14.16
C PHE A 127 0.21 -15.10 12.93
N TYR A 128 -0.64 -14.90 11.91
CA TYR A 128 -0.24 -14.13 10.73
C TYR A 128 0.04 -12.66 11.05
N GLU A 129 -0.72 -12.08 11.98
CA GLU A 129 -0.49 -10.72 12.46
C GLU A 129 0.82 -10.59 13.26
N VAL A 130 1.18 -11.59 14.07
CA VAL A 130 2.50 -11.64 14.72
C VAL A 130 3.63 -11.61 13.67
N ILE A 131 3.53 -12.44 12.62
CA ILE A 131 4.53 -12.46 11.54
C ILE A 131 4.57 -11.12 10.79
N ARG A 132 3.41 -10.49 10.55
CA ARG A 132 3.34 -9.16 9.91
C ARG A 132 4.03 -8.09 10.75
N ILE A 133 3.76 -8.05 12.06
CA ILE A 133 4.38 -7.09 12.99
C ILE A 133 5.90 -7.23 12.98
N LEU A 134 6.41 -8.46 12.99
CA LEU A 134 7.85 -8.72 12.91
C LEU A 134 8.46 -8.17 11.62
N HIS A 135 7.82 -8.42 10.48
CA HIS A 135 8.29 -7.92 9.19
C HIS A 135 8.26 -6.39 9.10
N GLU A 136 7.20 -5.74 9.57
CA GLU A 136 7.08 -4.27 9.59
C GLU A 136 8.17 -3.60 10.43
N GLU A 137 8.60 -4.26 11.51
CA GLU A 137 9.65 -3.80 12.41
C GLU A 137 11.05 -4.30 12.00
N SER A 138 11.21 -4.82 10.77
CA SER A 138 12.48 -5.31 10.22
C SER A 138 13.13 -6.44 11.03
N ALA A 139 12.33 -7.27 11.70
CA ALA A 139 12.79 -8.51 12.31
C ALA A 139 12.66 -9.68 11.32
N GLU A 140 13.77 -10.37 11.08
CA GLU A 140 13.82 -11.53 10.20
C GLU A 140 13.31 -12.78 10.93
N VAL A 141 12.29 -13.45 10.37
CA VAL A 141 11.79 -14.70 10.95
C VAL A 141 12.68 -15.86 10.51
N VAL A 142 13.50 -16.37 11.43
CA VAL A 142 14.43 -17.48 11.21
C VAL A 142 13.69 -18.83 11.19
N SER A 143 12.71 -18.99 12.09
CA SER A 143 11.86 -20.19 12.09
C SER A 143 10.50 -19.93 12.69
N ALA A 144 9.50 -20.69 12.24
CA ALA A 144 8.16 -20.67 12.80
C ALA A 144 7.57 -22.07 12.78
N ASN A 145 7.12 -22.54 13.93
CA ASN A 145 6.56 -23.87 14.14
C ASN A 145 5.21 -23.75 14.82
N PHE A 146 4.37 -24.77 14.65
CA PHE A 146 3.14 -24.89 15.41
C PHE A 146 2.86 -26.34 15.82
N SER A 147 2.09 -26.50 16.87
CA SER A 147 1.52 -27.78 17.29
C SER A 147 0.09 -27.59 17.77
N VAL A 148 -0.74 -28.61 17.60
CA VAL A 148 -2.14 -28.59 18.01
C VAL A 148 -2.35 -29.64 19.09
N VAL A 149 -2.88 -29.23 20.24
CA VAL A 149 -3.18 -30.12 21.37
C VAL A 149 -4.60 -29.85 21.85
N GLY A 150 -5.50 -30.81 21.62
CA GLY A 150 -6.92 -30.64 21.92
C GLY A 150 -7.52 -29.49 21.12
N ASN A 151 -8.04 -28.47 21.81
CA ASN A 151 -8.64 -27.28 21.20
C ASN A 151 -7.71 -26.05 21.20
N LYS A 152 -6.40 -26.25 21.40
CA LYS A 152 -5.38 -25.20 21.45
C LYS A 152 -4.34 -25.40 20.34
N ILE A 153 -3.86 -24.28 19.81
CA ILE A 153 -2.70 -24.20 18.93
C ILE A 153 -1.59 -23.49 19.69
N PHE A 154 -0.39 -24.06 19.66
CA PHE A 154 0.84 -23.45 20.17
C PHE A 154 1.71 -23.09 18.99
N HIS A 155 2.03 -21.82 18.84
CA HIS A 155 2.96 -21.30 17.85
C HIS A 155 4.25 -20.91 18.53
N ALA A 156 5.38 -21.28 17.93
CA ALA A 156 6.72 -20.87 18.35
C ALA A 156 7.39 -20.19 17.16
N VAL A 157 7.77 -18.92 17.32
CA VAL A 157 8.43 -18.11 16.29
C VAL A 157 9.77 -17.65 16.83
N HIS A 158 10.83 -17.88 16.06
CA HIS A 158 12.16 -17.32 16.32
C HIS A 158 12.45 -16.26 15.26
N ALA A 159 12.77 -15.06 15.73
CA ALA A 159 13.13 -13.93 14.88
C ALA A 159 14.45 -13.30 15.32
N GLU A 160 15.15 -12.68 14.38
CA GLU A 160 16.39 -11.94 14.59
C GLU A 160 16.18 -10.48 14.22
N VAL A 161 16.53 -9.57 15.12
CA VAL A 161 16.43 -8.12 14.91
C VAL A 161 17.73 -7.63 14.29
N GLY A 162 17.64 -7.00 13.12
CA GLY A 162 18.79 -6.46 12.40
C GLY A 162 19.51 -5.31 13.17
N ASP A 163 20.84 -5.33 13.09
CA ASP A 163 21.85 -4.38 13.59
C ASP A 163 21.89 -4.10 15.11
N ALA A 164 23.07 -4.37 15.69
CA ALA A 164 23.35 -4.40 17.13
C ALA A 164 23.33 -3.02 17.83
N MET A 165 23.22 -1.92 17.07
CA MET A 165 23.07 -0.57 17.64
C MET A 165 21.61 -0.25 18.00
N PHE A 166 20.65 -1.00 17.43
CA PHE A 166 19.21 -0.87 17.68
C PHE A 166 18.59 -2.10 18.36
N SER A 167 19.33 -3.20 18.56
CA SER A 167 18.76 -4.49 18.96
C SER A 167 17.92 -4.43 20.24
N THR A 168 18.37 -3.73 21.29
CA THR A 168 17.60 -3.57 22.54
C THR A 168 16.36 -2.70 22.37
N PHE A 169 16.43 -1.65 21.55
CA PHE A 169 15.29 -0.77 21.29
C PHE A 169 14.26 -1.42 20.35
N GLY A 170 14.73 -2.11 19.32
CA GLY A 170 13.92 -2.82 18.34
C GLY A 170 13.16 -3.99 18.99
N ALA A 171 13.85 -4.81 19.78
CA ALA A 171 13.22 -5.93 20.50
C ALA A 171 12.16 -5.46 21.50
N THR A 172 12.42 -4.38 22.25
CA THR A 172 11.45 -3.78 23.17
C THR A 172 10.21 -3.25 22.41
N LYS A 173 10.41 -2.50 21.33
CA LYS A 173 9.32 -1.96 20.50
C LYS A 173 8.45 -3.07 19.90
N ILE A 174 9.06 -4.11 19.35
CA ILE A 174 8.36 -5.28 18.81
C ILE A 174 7.55 -5.95 19.92
N SER A 175 8.16 -6.17 21.09
CA SER A 175 7.50 -6.82 22.23
C SER A 175 6.31 -6.03 22.75
N GLU A 176 6.43 -4.70 22.84
CA GLU A 176 5.34 -3.80 23.22
C GLU A 176 4.19 -3.89 22.22
N ARG A 177 4.48 -3.77 20.91
CA ARG A 177 3.46 -3.80 19.86
C ARG A 177 2.75 -5.14 19.77
N LEU A 178 3.48 -6.25 19.94
CA LEU A 178 2.90 -7.60 19.98
C LEU A 178 1.99 -7.79 21.20
N ASN A 179 2.43 -7.34 22.39
CA ASN A 179 1.60 -7.38 23.60
C ASN A 179 0.35 -6.51 23.46
N GLN A 180 0.48 -5.33 22.88
CA GLN A 180 -0.63 -4.42 22.60
C GLN A 180 -1.67 -5.05 21.66
N PHE A 181 -1.20 -5.76 20.63
CA PHE A 181 -2.07 -6.45 19.67
C PHE A 181 -2.82 -7.64 20.31
N VAL A 182 -2.13 -8.50 21.06
CA VAL A 182 -2.71 -9.74 21.61
C VAL A 182 -3.57 -9.50 22.85
N ASN A 183 -3.10 -8.65 23.77
CA ASN A 183 -3.80 -8.38 25.03
C ASN A 183 -4.83 -7.24 24.91
N GLY A 184 -4.90 -6.61 23.74
CA GLY A 184 -5.81 -5.51 23.42
C GLY A 184 -5.32 -4.17 23.97
N SER A 185 -5.31 -3.14 23.12
CA SER A 185 -5.39 -1.77 23.62
C SER A 185 -6.80 -1.53 24.13
N SER A 186 -6.94 -1.13 25.39
CA SER A 186 -8.11 -0.35 25.80
C SER A 186 -8.04 1.03 25.13
N SER A 187 -8.25 1.08 23.83
CA SER A 187 -8.54 2.32 23.10
C SER A 187 -9.38 1.93 21.89
N GLU A 188 -10.68 2.07 22.07
CA GLU A 188 -11.66 2.03 21.01
C GLU A 188 -11.62 3.40 20.30
N GLY A 189 -10.89 3.42 19.18
CA GLY A 189 -10.65 4.58 18.34
C GLY A 189 -9.42 4.29 17.49
N ASP A 190 -9.42 4.72 16.24
CA ASP A 190 -8.31 4.62 15.28
C ASP A 190 -8.35 3.39 14.36
N LEU A 191 -9.44 3.24 13.61
CA LEU A 191 -9.41 2.49 12.34
C LEU A 191 -9.87 3.30 11.13
N ASP A 192 -10.12 4.60 11.29
CA ASP A 192 -10.48 5.50 10.18
C ASP A 192 -9.29 6.37 9.69
N GLU A 193 -8.17 6.44 10.42
CA GLU A 193 -7.01 7.26 10.02
C GLU A 193 -6.07 6.58 9.01
N GLU A 194 -6.03 5.24 8.95
CA GLU A 194 -5.12 4.51 8.05
C GLU A 194 -5.48 4.62 6.56
N LEU A 195 -6.67 5.13 6.22
CA LEU A 195 -7.09 5.35 4.83
C LEU A 195 -6.78 6.76 4.30
N GLN A 196 -6.22 7.65 5.14
CA GLN A 196 -5.76 8.98 4.70
C GLN A 196 -4.25 9.05 4.50
N GLN A 197 -3.50 8.04 4.94
CA GLN A 197 -2.05 7.97 4.72
C GLN A 197 -1.73 7.21 3.43
N PHE A 198 -2.37 7.60 2.33
CA PHE A 198 -1.71 7.41 1.03
C PHE A 198 -0.46 8.29 1.05
N PRO A 199 0.74 7.74 0.80
CA PRO A 199 1.91 8.57 0.57
C PRO A 199 1.57 9.57 -0.51
N GLN A 200 2.14 10.77 -0.39
CA GLN A 200 2.17 11.86 -1.37
C GLN A 200 2.90 11.43 -2.67
N PHE A 201 2.55 10.27 -3.21
CA PHE A 201 3.16 9.62 -4.36
C PHE A 201 2.62 10.17 -5.68
N TRP A 202 1.59 11.02 -5.60
CA TRP A 202 1.03 11.76 -6.73
C TRP A 202 1.58 13.18 -6.85
N ASP A 203 2.64 13.51 -6.11
CA ASP A 203 3.40 14.76 -6.26
C ASP A 203 4.28 14.68 -7.52
N PHE A 204 3.70 14.34 -8.67
CA PHE A 204 4.21 14.84 -9.93
C PHE A 204 3.84 16.32 -9.97
N GLU A 205 4.63 17.14 -9.27
CA GLU A 205 4.67 18.57 -9.50
C GLU A 205 5.17 18.76 -10.94
N VAL A 206 4.23 18.81 -11.89
CA VAL A 206 4.50 19.34 -13.23
C VAL A 206 4.75 20.83 -13.01
N HIS A 207 6.00 21.18 -12.70
CA HIS A 207 6.37 22.55 -12.36
C HIS A 207 5.86 23.52 -13.42
N PRO A 208 4.93 24.43 -13.07
CA PRO A 208 4.39 25.43 -14.00
C PRO A 208 5.43 26.44 -14.47
N GLU A 209 6.61 26.51 -13.82
CA GLU A 209 7.67 27.45 -14.17
C GLU A 209 8.23 27.24 -15.59
N SER A 210 7.94 26.10 -16.24
CA SER A 210 8.25 25.90 -17.66
C SER A 210 7.31 26.63 -18.64
N TRP A 211 6.30 27.35 -18.14
CA TRP A 211 5.34 28.16 -18.91
C TRP A 211 5.57 29.67 -18.78
N GLN A 212 6.69 30.13 -18.24
CA GLN A 212 7.04 31.55 -18.27
C GLN A 212 7.53 31.91 -19.69
N PHE A 213 6.68 32.65 -20.40
CA PHE A 213 7.01 33.39 -21.63
C PHE A 213 7.59 34.76 -21.29
#